data_AF-A0A942C484-F1
#
_entry.id   AF-A0A942C484-F1
#
_cell.length_a   1.000
_cell.length_b   1.000
_cell.length_c   1.000
_cell.angle_alpha   90.00
_cell.angle_beta   90.00
_cell.angle_gamma   90.00
#
_symmetry.space_group_name_H-M   'P 1'
#
loop_
_entity.id
_entity.type
_entity.pdbx_description
1 polymer ?
#
loop_
_entity_poly.entity_id
_entity_poly.type
_entity_poly.pdbx_seq_one_letter_code
_entity_poly.pdbx_strand_id
1 'polypeptide(L)'
;MYNRAELVDADRFHTERENLCNNLRWKGMFIWAERDETVPPSNTGAFWCLHTQNCLGPDSKLAEPGECDSSHRKCHNASVKTAEMIKLETRSTMA
;
A
#
# COMPACT_ATOMS: atom_id res chain seq x y z
N MET A 1 4.88 10.21 27.53
CA MET A 1 4.93 11.34 26.57
C MET A 1 5.54 10.77 25.31
N TYR A 2 4.76 10.65 24.23
CA TYR A 2 5.29 10.15 22.96
C TYR A 2 6.10 11.25 22.27
N ASN A 3 7.19 10.88 21.63
CA ASN A 3 8.06 11.82 20.93
C ASN A 3 7.46 12.17 19.56
N ARG A 4 7.78 13.37 19.03
CA ARG A 4 7.24 13.85 17.74
C ARG A 4 7.40 12.84 16.59
N ALA A 5 8.51 12.10 16.55
CA ALA A 5 8.73 11.05 15.56
C ALA A 5 7.73 9.89 15.67
N GLU A 6 7.40 9.44 16.88
CA GLU A 6 6.43 8.36 17.11
C GLU A 6 5.01 8.78 16.72
N LEU A 7 4.66 10.06 16.94
CA LEU A 7 3.38 10.62 16.50
C LEU A 7 3.29 10.71 14.98
N VAL A 8 4.40 11.04 14.30
CA VAL A 8 4.48 11.08 12.84
C VAL A 8 4.36 9.68 12.23
N ASP A 9 5.02 8.69 12.83
CA ASP A 9 4.93 7.29 12.35
C ASP A 9 3.53 6.69 12.58
N ALA A 10 2.87 7.04 13.70
CA ALA A 10 1.49 6.62 13.96
C ALA A 10 0.51 7.16 12.90
N ASP A 11 0.67 8.42 12.48
CA ASP A 11 -0.13 9.00 11.41
C ASP A 11 0.21 8.37 10.05
N ARG A 12 1.50 8.22 9.73
CA ARG A 12 2.00 7.62 8.48
C ARG A 12 1.46 6.22 8.23
N PHE A 13 1.32 5.41 9.28
CA PHE A 13 0.85 4.03 9.20
C PHE A 13 -0.65 3.85 9.49
N HIS A 14 -1.42 4.94 9.52
CA HIS A 14 -2.85 4.89 9.77
C HIS A 14 -3.61 4.19 8.63
N THR A 15 -4.20 3.02 8.91
CA THR A 15 -4.83 2.15 7.91
C THR A 15 -6.30 2.47 7.60
N GLU A 16 -6.88 3.49 8.23
CA GLU A 16 -8.28 3.89 8.07
C GLU A 16 -8.41 5.17 7.22
N ARG A 17 -7.46 5.40 6.30
CA ARG A 17 -7.50 6.52 5.36
C ARG A 17 -8.51 6.24 4.24
N GLU A 18 -9.23 7.27 3.80
CA GLU A 18 -10.33 7.12 2.84
C GLU A 18 -9.88 6.69 1.44
N ASN A 19 -8.67 7.08 1.00
CA ASN A 19 -8.21 6.88 -0.38
C ASN A 19 -7.09 5.85 -0.50
N LEU A 20 -7.01 4.88 0.41
CA LEU A 20 -6.01 3.83 0.34
C LEU A 20 -6.09 3.04 -0.96
N CYS A 21 -4.93 2.85 -1.59
CA CYS A 21 -4.74 1.99 -2.74
C CYS A 21 -5.33 0.60 -2.51
N ASN A 22 -6.14 0.11 -3.45
CA ASN A 22 -6.77 -1.21 -3.37
C ASN A 22 -5.78 -2.38 -3.37
N ASN A 23 -4.55 -2.15 -3.82
CA ASN A 23 -3.46 -3.13 -3.79
C ASN A 23 -2.65 -3.09 -2.49
N LEU A 24 -2.85 -2.12 -1.58
CA LEU A 24 -2.14 -2.10 -0.30
C LEU A 24 -2.65 -3.24 0.59
N ARG A 25 -1.72 -3.96 1.23
CA ARG A 25 -2.02 -5.04 2.16
C ARG A 25 -1.20 -4.89 3.43
N TRP A 26 -1.76 -5.32 4.54
CA TRP A 26 -1.09 -5.42 5.84
C TRP A 26 -1.59 -6.61 6.63
N LYS A 27 -0.80 -7.06 7.62
CA LYS A 27 -1.10 -8.27 8.40
C LYS A 27 -2.47 -8.20 9.08
N GLY A 28 -2.84 -7.03 9.60
CA GLY A 28 -4.13 -6.79 10.26
C GLY A 28 -5.35 -7.15 9.41
N MET A 29 -5.26 -7.09 8.07
CA MET A 29 -6.37 -7.50 7.17
C MET A 29 -6.68 -9.00 7.22
N PHE A 30 -5.75 -9.81 7.71
CA PHE A 30 -5.82 -11.27 7.72
C PHE A 30 -5.81 -11.85 9.15
N ILE A 31 -5.91 -10.99 10.16
CA ILE A 31 -6.04 -11.42 11.56
C ILE A 31 -7.54 -11.47 11.88
N TRP A 32 -8.05 -12.67 12.15
CA TRP A 32 -9.41 -12.88 12.66
C TRP A 32 -9.37 -13.11 14.17
N ALA A 33 -8.82 -12.14 14.89
CA ALA A 33 -8.82 -12.10 16.34
C ALA A 33 -9.39 -10.76 16.78
N GLU A 34 -10.21 -10.78 17.82
CA GLU A 34 -10.66 -9.56 18.47
C GLU A 34 -9.47 -8.83 19.09
N ARG A 35 -9.54 -7.50 19.13
CA ARG A 35 -8.50 -6.68 19.73
C ARG A 35 -8.52 -6.85 21.24
N ASP A 36 -7.42 -7.35 21.79
CA ASP A 36 -7.17 -7.36 23.24
C ASP A 36 -6.60 -6.00 23.66
N GLU A 37 -7.35 -5.25 24.48
CA GLU A 37 -6.94 -3.93 24.97
C GLU A 37 -5.74 -3.98 25.93
N THR A 38 -5.45 -5.15 26.52
CA THR A 38 -4.28 -5.35 27.38
C THR A 38 -2.99 -5.52 26.58
N VAL A 39 -3.10 -5.77 25.27
CA VAL A 39 -1.97 -5.94 24.36
C VAL A 39 -1.76 -4.66 23.55
N PRO A 40 -0.59 -4.00 23.68
CA PRO A 40 -0.28 -2.84 22.85
C PRO A 40 -0.34 -3.18 21.36
N PRO A 41 -0.88 -2.30 20.50
CA PRO A 41 -0.90 -2.52 19.06
C PRO A 41 0.51 -2.76 18.52
N SER A 42 0.70 -3.82 17.74
CA SER A 42 1.95 -4.00 17.00
C SER A 42 1.97 -3.00 15.84
N ASN A 43 2.76 -1.93 15.99
CA ASN A 43 2.91 -0.85 15.01
C ASN A 43 4.07 -1.09 14.02
N THR A 44 4.46 -2.36 13.81
CA THR A 44 5.65 -2.72 13.02
C THR A 44 5.56 -2.38 11.53
N GLY A 45 4.42 -1.86 11.06
CA GLY A 45 4.29 -1.32 9.70
C GLY A 45 4.53 -2.36 8.61
N ALA A 46 4.12 -3.61 8.84
CA ALA A 46 4.27 -4.68 7.87
C ALA A 46 3.26 -4.52 6.72
N PHE A 47 3.63 -3.71 5.73
CA PHE A 47 2.84 -3.43 4.54
C PHE A 47 3.47 -3.99 3.27
N TRP A 48 2.63 -4.37 2.30
CA TRP A 48 3.07 -4.81 0.98
C TRP A 48 2.06 -4.44 -0.10
N CYS A 49 2.51 -4.40 -1.35
CA CYS A 49 1.63 -4.27 -2.50
C CYS A 49 1.26 -5.66 -3.02
N LEU A 50 -0.04 -5.93 -3.18
CA LEU A 50 -0.56 -7.18 -3.73
C LEU A 50 -0.07 -7.43 -5.16
N HIS A 51 0.13 -6.37 -5.95
CA HIS A 51 0.53 -6.48 -7.35
C HIS A 51 2.00 -6.87 -7.53
N THR A 52 2.92 -6.26 -6.77
CA THR A 52 4.36 -6.54 -6.85
C THR A 52 4.81 -7.61 -5.86
N GLN A 53 3.95 -7.98 -4.92
CA GLN A 53 4.22 -8.92 -3.84
C GLN A 53 5.44 -8.55 -2.97
N ASN A 54 5.73 -7.25 -2.83
CA ASN A 54 6.83 -6.76 -2.00
C ASN A 54 6.47 -5.40 -1.35
N CYS A 55 7.42 -4.81 -0.63
CA CYS A 55 7.24 -3.55 0.09
C CYS A 55 7.22 -2.29 -0.81
N LEU A 56 7.38 -2.45 -2.12
CA LEU A 56 7.38 -1.37 -3.11
C LEU A 56 6.20 -1.52 -4.07
N GLY A 57 5.58 -0.40 -4.43
CA GLY A 57 4.58 -0.34 -5.48
C GLY A 57 5.19 -0.51 -6.88
N PRO A 58 4.35 -0.61 -7.93
CA PRO A 58 4.78 -0.69 -9.32
C PRO A 58 5.56 0.54 -9.82
N ASP A 59 5.52 1.62 -9.04
CA ASP A 59 6.21 2.90 -9.22
C ASP A 59 7.49 3.02 -8.36
N SER A 60 7.93 1.92 -7.74
CA SER A 60 9.11 1.85 -6.89
C SER A 60 9.05 2.72 -5.62
N LYS A 61 7.85 3.14 -5.20
CA LYS A 61 7.63 3.86 -3.93
C LYS A 61 7.11 2.90 -2.86
N LEU A 62 7.23 3.26 -1.59
CA LEU A 62 6.77 2.41 -0.49
C LEU A 62 5.28 2.07 -0.62
N ALA A 63 4.95 0.83 -0.34
CA ALA A 63 3.59 0.34 -0.24
C ALA A 63 3.13 0.48 1.21
N GLU A 64 2.83 1.70 1.65
CA GLU A 64 2.41 2.03 3.02
C GLU A 64 1.28 3.07 3.00
N PRO A 65 0.50 3.25 4.08
CA PRO A 65 -0.69 4.09 4.05
C PRO A 65 -0.45 5.53 3.60
N GLY A 66 0.57 6.22 4.12
CA GLY A 66 0.88 7.59 3.71
C GLY A 66 1.15 7.75 2.21
N GLU A 67 1.97 6.86 1.64
CA GLU A 67 2.25 6.88 0.20
C GLU A 67 1.04 6.35 -0.60
N CYS A 68 0.34 5.32 -0.12
CA CYS A 68 -0.82 4.72 -0.80
C CYS A 68 -2.12 5.49 -0.59
N ASP A 69 -2.09 6.66 0.04
CA ASP A 69 -3.18 7.65 0.16
C ASP A 69 -2.83 8.95 -0.58
N SER A 70 -1.65 9.01 -1.20
CA SER A 70 -1.15 10.22 -1.87
C SER A 70 -1.90 10.51 -3.18
N SER A 71 -2.49 11.70 -3.27
CA SER A 71 -3.16 12.20 -4.49
C SER A 71 -2.26 12.26 -5.73
N HIS A 72 -0.94 12.19 -5.56
CA HIS A 72 0.03 12.25 -6.64
C HIS A 72 0.48 10.88 -7.15
N ARG A 73 0.08 9.78 -6.49
CA ARG A 73 0.43 8.42 -6.91
C ARG A 73 -0.66 7.82 -7.78
N LYS A 74 -0.26 7.26 -8.92
CA LYS A 74 -1.19 6.69 -9.91
C LYS A 74 -1.51 5.20 -9.67
N CYS A 75 -0.86 4.55 -8.71
CA CYS A 75 -0.96 3.11 -8.51
C CYS A 75 -2.23 2.62 -7.78
N HIS A 76 -3.10 3.54 -7.32
CA HIS A 76 -4.24 3.27 -6.44
C HIS A 76 -5.25 2.25 -6.98
N ASN A 77 -5.29 2.09 -8.30
CA ASN A 77 -6.14 1.13 -9.01
C ASN A 77 -5.37 0.44 -10.14
N ALA A 78 -4.07 0.21 -9.97
CA ALA A 78 -3.24 -0.39 -11.01
C ALA A 78 -3.58 -1.87 -11.26
N SER A 79 -4.67 -2.12 -11.99
CA SER A 79 -4.80 -3.18 -12.99
C SER A 79 -4.06 -2.79 -14.30
N VAL A 80 -3.34 -1.66 -14.30
CA VAL A 80 -2.92 -0.92 -15.50
C VAL A 80 -1.66 -1.46 -16.18
N LYS A 81 -0.83 -2.29 -15.53
CA LYS A 81 0.33 -2.88 -16.23
C LYS A 81 -0.04 -3.91 -17.30
N THR A 82 -1.24 -4.49 -17.24
CA THR A 82 -1.74 -5.36 -18.32
C THR A 82 -2.04 -4.54 -19.58
N ALA A 83 -2.54 -3.31 -19.44
CA ALA A 83 -2.92 -2.47 -20.59
C ALA A 83 -1.71 -1.85 -21.34
N GLU A 84 -0.61 -1.55 -20.64
CA GLU A 84 0.63 -1.07 -21.29
C GLU A 84 1.38 -2.16 -22.04
N MET A 85 1.40 -3.40 -21.54
CA MET A 85 1.95 -4.55 -22.30
C MET A 85 1.13 -4.84 -23.56
N ILE A 86 -0.21 -4.82 -23.47
CA ILE A 86 -1.08 -5.03 -24.62
C ILE A 86 -0.83 -3.98 -25.73
N LYS A 87 -0.59 -2.71 -25.37
CA LYS A 87 -0.29 -1.64 -26.34
C LYS A 87 1.08 -1.75 -27.00
N LEU A 88 2.07 -2.34 -26.35
CA LEU A 88 3.39 -2.58 -26.93
C LEU A 88 3.37 -3.78 -27.89
N GLU A 89 2.64 -4.85 -27.56
CA GLU A 89 2.50 -6.04 -28.42
C GLU A 89 1.73 -5.74 -29.71
N THR A 90 0.68 -4.90 -29.67
CA THR A 90 -0.09 -4.53 -30.88
C THR A 90 0.68 -3.62 -31.84
N ARG A 91 1.69 -2.87 -31.36
CA ARG A 91 2.57 -2.08 -32.24
C ARG A 91 3.66 -2.92 -32.91
N SER A 92 4.10 -4.01 -32.28
CA SER A 92 5.13 -4.90 -32.82
C SER A 92 4.59 -5.89 -33.86
N THR A 93 3.26 -6.09 -33.91
CA THR A 93 2.58 -7.00 -34.86
C THR A 93 2.04 -6.28 -36.10
N MET A 94 2.13 -4.94 -36.17
CA MET A 94 1.76 -4.13 -37.34
C MET A 94 2.96 -3.56 -38.11
N ALA A 95 4.17 -4.09 -37.86
CA ALA A 95 5.40 -3.75 -38.59
C ALA A 95 5.77 -4.88 -39.57
#